data_AF-A0A439R887-F1
#
_entry.id   AF-A0A439R887-F1
#
_cell.length_a   1.000
_cell.length_b   1.000
_cell.length_c   1.000
_cell.angle_alpha   90.00
_cell.angle_beta   90.00
_cell.angle_gamma   90.00
#
_symmetry.space_group_name_H-M   'P 1'
#
loop_
_entity.id
_entity.type
_entity.pdbx_description
1 polymer ?
#
loop_
_entity_poly.entity_id
_entity_poly.type
_entity_poly.pdbx_seq_one_letter_code
_entity_poly.pdbx_strand_id
1 'polypeptide(L)'
;MTIERVQTGVRLEKRLVKVLKALAEHRDMSLGELIEGIVLHAFEGQTPFSAATLETIGQLKRIYGMELGAADSHRLVEIAGEGDDQPFERSHSIVLSGPIDRVFPLFTPTGETLWVDGWDPEFLHPQDGETRQGMVFRTAHGDETTLWACTDWDPVALCPGDAGFAFRICRGGLPPDR
;
A
#
# COMPACT_ATOMS: atom_id res chain seq x y z
N MET A 1 13.04 17.56 -16.49
CA MET A 1 13.64 16.24 -16.18
C MET A 1 12.50 15.25 -16.11
N THR A 2 12.60 14.12 -16.81
CA THR A 2 11.57 13.05 -16.78
C THR A 2 11.89 12.12 -15.61
N ILE A 3 10.88 11.75 -14.84
CA ILE A 3 11.03 10.87 -13.67
C ILE A 3 9.97 9.78 -13.67
N GLU A 4 10.27 8.68 -12.98
CA GLU A 4 9.33 7.59 -12.68
C GLU A 4 8.79 7.75 -11.25
N ARG A 5 7.50 7.42 -11.04
CA ARG A 5 6.85 7.49 -9.73
C ARG A 5 6.42 6.11 -9.29
N VAL A 6 6.72 5.77 -8.04
CA VAL A 6 6.32 4.51 -7.41
C VAL A 6 5.38 4.81 -6.24
N GLN A 7 4.26 4.07 -6.15
CA GLN A 7 3.37 4.16 -5.00
C GLN A 7 3.94 3.34 -3.83
N THR A 8 4.05 3.95 -2.66
CA THR A 8 4.60 3.31 -1.46
C THR A 8 3.55 3.25 -0.34
N GLY A 9 3.54 2.15 0.42
CA GLY A 9 2.71 1.99 1.61
C GLY A 9 3.56 2.21 2.85
N VAL A 10 3.63 3.46 3.34
CA VAL A 10 4.36 3.79 4.58
C VAL A 10 3.39 4.07 5.72
N ARG A 11 3.73 3.60 6.93
CA ARG A 11 3.04 3.95 8.18
C ARG A 11 3.70 5.21 8.75
N LEU A 12 2.88 6.21 9.06
CA LEU A 12 3.30 7.49 9.62
C LEU A 12 2.39 7.87 10.79
N GLU A 13 2.89 8.67 11.72
CA GLU A 13 2.08 9.14 12.84
C GLU A 13 0.87 9.95 12.33
N LYS A 14 -0.30 9.71 12.93
CA LYS A 14 -1.60 10.21 12.47
C LYS A 14 -1.65 11.74 12.39
N ARG A 15 -1.16 12.45 13.40
CA ARG A 15 -1.15 13.92 13.44
C ARG A 15 -0.12 14.47 12.46
N LEU A 16 1.00 13.78 12.20
CA LEU A 16 2.00 14.15 11.20
C LEU A 16 1.40 14.15 9.80
N VAL A 17 0.67 13.11 9.44
CA VAL A 17 -0.02 13.06 8.16
C VAL A 17 -1.04 14.21 8.03
N LYS A 18 -1.75 14.57 9.11
CA LYS A 18 -2.69 15.71 9.10
C LYS A 18 -1.99 17.05 8.88
N VAL A 19 -0.88 17.29 9.57
CA VAL A 19 -0.07 18.52 9.41
C VAL A 19 0.50 18.59 7.99
N LEU A 20 1.07 17.49 7.48
CA LEU A 20 1.65 17.45 6.14
C LEU A 20 0.59 17.67 5.05
N LYS A 21 -0.57 17.01 5.13
CA LYS A 21 -1.66 17.19 4.17
C LYS A 21 -2.21 18.62 4.18
N ALA A 22 -2.40 19.20 5.36
CA ALA A 22 -2.88 20.58 5.47
C ALA A 22 -1.85 21.60 4.96
N LEU A 23 -0.55 21.35 5.17
CA LEU A 23 0.51 22.19 4.64
C LEU A 23 0.61 22.09 3.10
N ALA A 24 0.48 20.88 2.55
CA ALA A 24 0.48 20.65 1.11
C ALA A 24 -0.68 21.40 0.44
N GLU A 25 -1.88 21.31 1.02
CA GLU A 25 -3.07 22.07 0.57
C GLU A 25 -2.83 23.58 0.64
N HIS A 26 -2.29 24.10 1.74
CA HIS A 26 -1.97 25.53 1.88
C HIS A 26 -0.94 26.02 0.83
N ARG A 27 -0.18 25.11 0.22
CA ARG A 27 0.85 25.42 -0.78
C ARG A 27 0.47 24.99 -2.20
N ASP A 28 -0.78 24.61 -2.41
CA ASP A 28 -1.31 24.19 -3.71
C ASP A 28 -0.46 23.08 -4.37
N MET A 29 0.03 22.13 -3.56
CA MET A 29 0.88 21.02 -4.02
C MET A 29 0.42 19.67 -3.46
N SER A 30 0.83 18.58 -4.10
CA SER A 30 0.56 17.24 -3.59
C SER A 30 1.40 16.90 -2.35
N LEU A 31 0.91 15.96 -1.53
CA LEU A 31 1.68 15.42 -0.41
C LEU A 31 3.01 14.79 -0.88
N GLY A 32 3.02 14.15 -2.05
CA GLY A 32 4.23 13.57 -2.64
C GLY A 32 5.27 14.63 -2.97
N GLU A 33 4.89 15.72 -3.65
CA GLU A 33 5.81 16.83 -3.97
C GLU A 33 6.36 17.51 -2.72
N LEU A 34 5.51 17.70 -1.69
CA LEU A 34 5.95 18.23 -0.41
C LEU A 34 7.01 17.32 0.24
N ILE A 35 6.77 16.01 0.30
CA ILE A 35 7.70 15.05 0.90
C ILE A 35 9.00 14.98 0.10
N GLU A 36 8.94 14.87 -1.22
CA GLU A 36 10.11 14.86 -2.09
C GLU A 36 10.95 16.12 -1.88
N GLY A 37 10.31 17.30 -1.84
CA GLY A 37 10.98 18.56 -1.57
C GLY A 37 11.68 18.59 -0.20
N ILE A 38 11.02 18.12 0.86
CA ILE A 38 11.62 18.02 2.20
C ILE A 38 12.85 17.12 2.19
N VAL A 39 12.73 15.94 1.58
CA VAL A 39 13.80 14.93 1.54
C VAL A 39 15.01 15.42 0.73
N LEU A 40 14.79 16.07 -0.41
CA LEU A 40 15.88 16.62 -1.23
C LEU A 40 16.68 17.68 -0.46
N HIS A 41 16.01 18.63 0.20
CA HIS A 41 16.70 19.61 1.05
C HIS A 41 17.46 18.93 2.19
N ALA A 42 16.87 17.92 2.83
CA ALA A 42 17.52 17.18 3.91
C ALA A 42 18.78 16.42 3.42
N PHE A 43 18.74 15.82 2.24
CA PHE A 43 19.91 15.19 1.61
C PHE A 43 21.03 16.20 1.32
N GLU A 44 20.69 17.45 1.02
CA GLU A 44 21.64 18.54 0.83
C GLU A 44 22.04 19.26 2.14
N GLY A 45 21.51 18.83 3.30
CA GLY A 45 21.77 19.47 4.58
C GLY A 45 21.15 20.87 4.73
N GLN A 46 20.16 21.20 3.91
CA GLN A 46 19.47 22.50 3.89
C GLN A 46 18.17 22.47 4.70
N THR A 47 17.67 23.66 5.06
CA THR A 47 16.36 23.78 5.74
C THR A 47 15.22 23.81 4.71
N PRO A 48 14.28 22.86 4.73
CA PRO A 48 13.23 22.74 3.72
C PRO A 48 12.15 23.82 3.79
N PHE A 49 12.13 24.61 4.86
CA PHE A 49 11.05 25.55 5.15
C PHE A 49 11.57 26.93 5.54
N SER A 50 10.95 27.96 4.96
CA SER A 50 11.15 29.35 5.36
C SER A 50 10.55 29.64 6.74
N ALA A 51 10.94 30.76 7.37
CA ALA A 51 10.38 31.20 8.65
C ALA A 51 8.83 31.32 8.62
N ALA A 52 8.27 31.89 7.55
CA ALA A 52 6.81 32.00 7.38
C ALA A 52 6.14 30.61 7.23
N THR A 53 6.79 29.68 6.55
CA THR A 53 6.31 28.29 6.46
C THR A 53 6.33 27.62 7.84
N LEU A 54 7.39 27.82 8.63
CA LEU A 54 7.51 27.26 9.98
C LEU A 54 6.44 27.81 10.92
N GLU A 55 6.05 29.07 10.79
CA GLU A 55 4.93 29.63 11.55
C GLU A 55 3.61 28.92 11.21
N THR A 56 3.34 28.71 9.91
CA THR A 56 2.17 27.96 9.43
C THR A 56 2.18 26.54 9.99
N ILE A 57 3.32 25.85 9.94
CA ILE A 57 3.49 24.52 10.53
C ILE A 57 3.19 24.55 12.03
N GLY A 58 3.68 25.56 12.76
CA GLY A 58 3.40 25.72 14.19
C GLY A 58 1.92 25.95 14.50
N GLN A 59 1.18 26.65 13.64
CA GLN A 59 -0.28 26.79 13.75
C GLN A 59 -0.98 25.44 13.51
N LEU A 60 -0.62 24.73 12.44
CA LEU A 60 -1.17 23.42 12.11
C LEU A 60 -0.89 22.38 13.20
N LYS A 61 0.32 22.36 13.75
CA LYS A 61 0.68 21.50 14.89
C LYS A 61 -0.25 21.75 16.08
N ARG A 62 -0.52 23.01 16.44
CA ARG A 62 -1.45 23.36 17.52
C ARG A 62 -2.88 22.89 17.22
N ILE A 63 -3.38 23.12 16.00
CA ILE A 63 -4.73 22.69 15.58
C ILE A 63 -4.90 21.17 15.72
N TYR A 64 -3.88 20.40 15.33
CA TYR A 64 -3.93 18.94 15.38
C TYR A 64 -3.38 18.33 16.67
N GLY A 65 -2.93 19.15 17.63
CA GLY A 65 -2.32 18.72 18.89
C GLY A 65 -1.02 17.94 18.72
N MET A 66 -0.20 18.26 17.72
CA MET A 66 1.10 17.61 17.53
C MET A 66 2.18 18.28 18.38
N GLU A 67 2.71 17.53 19.34
CA GLU A 67 3.85 17.94 20.16
C GLU A 67 5.20 17.34 19.68
N LEU A 68 5.15 16.30 18.82
CA LEU A 68 6.34 15.59 18.36
C LEU A 68 7.37 16.52 17.70
N GLY A 69 8.65 16.27 17.98
CA GLY A 69 9.80 16.92 17.37
C GLY A 69 10.80 15.93 16.78
N ALA A 70 11.86 16.46 16.16
CA ALA A 70 12.90 15.63 15.53
C ALA A 70 13.61 14.69 16.54
N ALA A 71 13.71 15.09 17.81
CA ALA A 71 14.31 14.28 18.86
C ALA A 71 13.53 13.00 19.18
N ASP A 72 12.27 12.92 18.78
CA ASP A 72 11.39 11.77 19.03
C ASP A 72 11.45 10.73 17.90
N SER A 73 12.07 11.05 16.76
CA SER A 73 12.02 10.28 15.51
C SER A 73 12.39 8.79 15.65
N HIS A 74 13.27 8.44 16.59
CA HIS A 74 13.72 7.06 16.85
C HIS A 74 13.24 6.50 18.19
N ARG A 75 12.29 7.19 18.83
CA ARG A 75 11.80 6.88 20.19
C ARG A 75 10.28 6.70 20.22
N LEU A 76 9.63 6.74 19.05
CA LEU A 76 8.21 6.47 18.93
C LEU A 76 7.95 5.00 19.25
N VAL A 77 6.99 4.78 20.14
CA VAL A 77 6.49 3.44 20.47
C VAL A 77 5.11 3.33 19.87
N GLU A 78 4.90 2.31 19.04
CA GLU A 78 3.58 2.01 18.52
C GLU A 78 2.71 1.54 19.68
N ILE A 79 1.57 2.20 19.89
CA ILE A 79 0.58 1.69 20.82
C ILE A 79 0.09 0.40 20.19
N ALA A 80 0.26 -0.73 20.88
CA ALA A 80 -0.42 -1.98 20.55
C ALA A 80 -1.93 -1.76 20.74
N GLY A 81 -2.56 -1.16 19.73
CA GLY A 81 -3.99 -0.94 19.63
C GLY A 81 -4.41 -1.45 18.28
N GLU A 82 -5.29 -2.47 18.28
CA GLU A 82 -6.11 -2.97 17.15
C GLU A 82 -5.64 -2.53 15.75
N GLY A 83 -4.42 -2.88 15.35
CA GLY A 83 -3.92 -2.43 14.04
C GLY A 83 -2.48 -2.70 13.65
N ASP A 84 -1.75 -3.50 14.41
CA ASP A 84 -0.61 -4.24 13.83
C ASP A 84 -1.06 -5.35 12.87
N ASP A 85 -2.37 -5.61 12.85
CA ASP A 85 -3.05 -6.58 11.99
C ASP A 85 -4.33 -5.97 11.38
N GLN A 86 -4.40 -4.63 11.24
CA GLN A 86 -5.55 -4.02 10.55
C GLN A 86 -5.36 -4.26 9.05
N PRO A 87 -6.27 -4.99 8.38
CA PRO A 87 -6.20 -5.16 6.95
C PRO A 87 -6.25 -3.78 6.31
N PHE A 88 -5.20 -3.41 5.57
CA PHE A 88 -5.29 -2.29 4.65
C PHE A 88 -5.85 -2.82 3.33
N GLU A 89 -6.92 -2.21 2.84
CA GLU A 89 -7.52 -2.56 1.56
C GLU A 89 -6.88 -1.69 0.46
N ARG A 90 -6.41 -2.32 -0.61
CA ARG A 90 -6.02 -1.63 -1.85
C ARG A 90 -6.90 -2.15 -2.97
N SER A 91 -7.55 -1.24 -3.67
CA SER A 91 -8.34 -1.52 -4.88
C SER A 91 -7.75 -0.73 -6.05
N HIS A 92 -7.70 -1.36 -7.22
CA HIS A 92 -7.26 -0.75 -8.46
C HIS A 92 -8.08 -1.29 -9.62
N SER A 93 -8.33 -0.46 -10.63
CA SER A 93 -9.06 -0.84 -11.84
C SER A 93 -8.17 -0.62 -13.05
N ILE A 94 -8.10 -1.62 -13.91
CA ILE A 94 -7.36 -1.57 -15.17
C ILE A 94 -8.33 -1.79 -16.32
N VAL A 95 -8.12 -1.08 -17.43
CA VAL A 95 -8.91 -1.23 -18.67
C VAL A 95 -8.05 -1.93 -19.69
N LEU A 96 -8.50 -3.10 -20.15
CA LEU A 96 -7.78 -3.95 -21.08
C LEU A 96 -8.59 -4.18 -22.35
N SER A 97 -7.91 -4.24 -23.48
CA SER A 97 -8.55 -4.53 -24.77
C SER A 97 -8.69 -6.04 -24.95
N GLY A 98 -9.91 -6.57 -24.80
CA GLY A 98 -10.19 -7.97 -25.09
C GLY A 98 -11.44 -8.49 -24.39
N PRO A 99 -11.92 -9.68 -24.78
CA PRO A 99 -12.99 -10.38 -24.07
C PRO A 99 -12.58 -10.72 -22.64
N ILE A 100 -13.49 -10.46 -21.69
CA ILE A 100 -13.22 -10.63 -20.26
C ILE A 100 -12.87 -12.08 -19.88
N ASP A 101 -13.54 -13.04 -20.50
CA ASP A 101 -13.32 -14.48 -20.35
C ASP A 101 -11.92 -14.93 -20.80
N ARG A 102 -11.21 -14.12 -21.60
CA ARG A 102 -9.84 -14.38 -22.02
C ARG A 102 -8.81 -13.61 -21.19
N VAL A 103 -9.14 -12.38 -20.81
CA VAL A 103 -8.20 -11.48 -20.16
C VAL A 103 -8.17 -11.73 -18.65
N PHE A 104 -9.33 -11.89 -18.01
CA PHE A 104 -9.44 -12.04 -16.57
C PHE A 104 -8.66 -13.25 -16.01
N PRO A 105 -8.65 -14.45 -16.68
CA PRO A 105 -7.85 -15.58 -16.21
C PRO A 105 -6.34 -15.32 -16.14
N LEU A 106 -5.80 -14.35 -16.89
CA LEU A 106 -4.38 -14.00 -16.86
C LEU A 106 -3.96 -13.34 -15.54
N PHE A 107 -4.91 -12.83 -14.76
CA PHE A 107 -4.69 -12.20 -13.45
C PHE A 107 -5.02 -13.16 -12.29
N THR A 108 -5.09 -14.46 -12.56
CA THR A 108 -5.13 -15.50 -11.53
C THR A 108 -3.71 -15.90 -11.14
N PRO A 109 -3.47 -16.50 -9.96
CA PRO A 109 -2.13 -16.94 -9.58
C PRO A 109 -1.50 -17.87 -10.64
N THR A 110 -2.29 -18.76 -11.23
CA THR A 110 -1.83 -19.61 -12.35
C THR A 110 -1.58 -18.80 -13.62
N GLY A 111 -2.48 -17.86 -13.96
CA GLY A 111 -2.34 -17.02 -15.15
C GLY A 111 -1.11 -16.13 -15.13
N GLU A 112 -0.76 -15.58 -13.97
CA GLU A 112 0.40 -14.71 -13.79
C GLU A 112 1.73 -15.43 -14.05
N THR A 113 1.79 -16.76 -13.90
CA THR A 113 2.99 -17.56 -14.26
C THR A 113 3.36 -17.45 -15.74
N LEU A 114 2.42 -17.06 -16.60
CA LEU A 114 2.64 -16.94 -18.04
C LEU A 114 3.38 -15.66 -18.44
N TRP A 115 3.42 -14.65 -17.57
CA TRP A 115 3.91 -13.32 -17.94
C TRP A 115 4.62 -12.56 -16.82
N VAL A 116 4.61 -13.05 -15.58
CA VAL A 116 5.39 -12.50 -14.46
C VAL A 116 6.63 -13.36 -14.23
N ASP A 117 7.80 -12.81 -14.53
CA ASP A 117 9.08 -13.49 -14.34
C ASP A 117 9.32 -13.84 -12.86
N GLY A 118 9.62 -15.11 -12.58
CA GLY A 118 9.90 -15.60 -11.22
C GLY A 118 8.67 -15.79 -10.33
N TRP A 119 7.46 -15.69 -10.89
CA TRP A 119 6.22 -16.00 -10.17
C TRP A 119 6.01 -17.52 -10.10
N ASP A 120 6.20 -18.09 -8.90
CA ASP A 120 6.07 -19.53 -8.62
C ASP A 120 5.15 -19.77 -7.40
N PRO A 121 3.81 -19.80 -7.62
CA PRO A 121 2.84 -19.98 -6.55
C PRO A 121 2.73 -21.45 -6.13
N GLU A 122 2.90 -21.72 -4.83
CA GLU A 122 2.61 -23.02 -4.24
C GLU A 122 1.17 -23.04 -3.69
N PHE A 123 0.30 -23.82 -4.31
CA PHE A 123 -1.11 -23.92 -3.94
C PHE A 123 -1.34 -24.78 -2.70
N LEU A 124 -1.95 -24.19 -1.67
CA LEU A 124 -2.31 -24.88 -0.43
C LEU A 124 -3.78 -25.37 -0.48
N HIS A 125 -4.68 -24.57 -1.06
CA HIS A 125 -6.08 -24.92 -1.26
C HIS A 125 -6.73 -24.11 -2.40
N PRO A 126 -7.51 -24.71 -3.31
CA PRO A 126 -7.41 -26.12 -3.69
C PRO A 126 -6.02 -26.44 -4.26
N GLN A 127 -5.60 -27.70 -4.16
CA GLN A 127 -4.27 -28.13 -4.63
C GLN A 127 -4.14 -28.16 -6.15
N ASP A 128 -5.25 -28.16 -6.87
CA ASP A 128 -5.28 -28.12 -8.33
C ASP A 128 -5.05 -26.70 -8.91
N GLY A 129 -4.99 -25.68 -8.05
CA GLY A 129 -4.81 -24.29 -8.47
C GLY A 129 -6.04 -23.65 -9.11
N GLU A 130 -7.23 -24.25 -8.96
CA GLU A 130 -8.48 -23.63 -9.41
C GLU A 130 -8.75 -22.35 -8.61
N THR A 131 -8.80 -21.21 -9.31
CA THR A 131 -9.08 -19.92 -8.66
C THR A 131 -10.56 -19.81 -8.29
N ARG A 132 -10.81 -19.71 -6.99
CA ARG A 132 -12.13 -19.54 -6.40
C ARG A 132 -12.03 -18.83 -5.06
N GLN A 133 -13.15 -18.29 -4.58
CA GLN A 133 -13.23 -17.75 -3.22
C GLN A 133 -12.78 -18.81 -2.21
N GLY A 134 -11.91 -18.40 -1.28
CA GLY A 134 -11.27 -19.29 -0.31
C GLY A 134 -10.00 -19.99 -0.82
N MET A 135 -9.55 -19.73 -2.05
CA MET A 135 -8.24 -20.17 -2.52
C MET A 135 -7.13 -19.62 -1.60
N VAL A 136 -6.15 -20.46 -1.27
CA VAL A 136 -4.94 -20.11 -0.52
C VAL A 136 -3.71 -20.63 -1.24
N PHE A 137 -2.73 -19.77 -1.47
CA PHE A 137 -1.42 -20.14 -2.00
C PHE A 137 -0.32 -19.34 -1.30
N ARG A 138 0.93 -19.76 -1.46
CA ARG A 138 2.09 -19.03 -0.95
C ARG A 138 3.14 -18.80 -2.02
N THR A 139 3.90 -17.74 -1.86
CA THR A 139 5.09 -17.45 -2.66
C THR A 139 6.28 -17.24 -1.75
N ALA A 140 7.47 -17.62 -2.23
CA ALA A 140 8.74 -17.43 -1.53
C ALA A 140 9.60 -16.43 -2.31
N HIS A 141 10.11 -15.41 -1.62
CA HIS A 141 11.06 -14.45 -2.19
C HIS A 141 12.16 -14.14 -1.18
N GLY A 142 13.38 -14.64 -1.44
CA GLY A 142 14.46 -14.61 -0.45
C GLY A 142 14.09 -15.41 0.80
N ASP A 143 14.25 -14.79 1.98
CA ASP A 143 13.89 -15.40 3.27
C ASP A 143 12.42 -15.14 3.68
N GLU A 144 11.65 -14.44 2.84
CA GLU A 144 10.26 -14.09 3.13
C GLU A 144 9.29 -15.05 2.45
N THR A 145 8.36 -15.61 3.25
CA THR A 145 7.19 -16.33 2.75
C THR A 145 5.95 -15.44 2.87
N THR A 146 5.22 -15.30 1.76
CA THR A 146 3.95 -14.57 1.72
C THR A 146 2.79 -15.53 1.49
N LEU A 147 1.75 -15.43 2.32
CA LEU A 147 0.50 -16.16 2.18
C LEU A 147 -0.56 -15.29 1.52
N TRP A 148 -1.28 -15.87 0.58
CA TRP A 148 -2.30 -15.22 -0.22
C TRP A 148 -3.61 -15.97 -0.06
N ALA A 149 -4.69 -15.26 0.24
CA ALA A 149 -6.03 -15.82 0.32
C ALA A 149 -6.99 -15.03 -0.58
N CYS A 150 -7.64 -15.70 -1.53
CA CYS A 150 -8.70 -15.11 -2.35
C CYS A 150 -9.96 -14.94 -1.48
N THR A 151 -10.29 -13.70 -1.13
CA THR A 151 -11.45 -13.40 -0.26
C THR A 151 -12.72 -13.22 -1.07
N ASP A 152 -12.60 -12.71 -2.29
CA ASP A 152 -13.70 -12.51 -3.22
C ASP A 152 -13.26 -12.90 -4.64
N TRP A 153 -14.17 -13.56 -5.35
CA TRP A 153 -13.96 -14.03 -6.72
C TRP A 153 -15.25 -13.87 -7.50
N ASP A 154 -15.26 -12.92 -8.44
CA ASP A 154 -16.39 -12.64 -9.32
C ASP A 154 -15.91 -12.59 -10.78
N PRO A 155 -15.86 -13.74 -11.46
CA PRO A 155 -15.44 -13.81 -12.87
C PRO A 155 -16.52 -13.35 -13.85
N VAL A 156 -17.74 -13.08 -13.39
CA VAL A 156 -18.87 -12.66 -14.21
C VAL A 156 -19.69 -11.64 -13.40
N ALA A 157 -19.23 -10.40 -13.37
CA ALA A 157 -19.96 -9.38 -12.62
C ALA A 157 -21.37 -9.17 -13.20
N LEU A 158 -22.27 -8.62 -12.37
CA LEU A 158 -23.65 -8.28 -12.73
C LEU A 158 -23.75 -7.34 -13.95
N CYS A 159 -22.67 -6.63 -14.29
CA CYS A 159 -22.54 -5.76 -15.45
C CYS A 159 -21.75 -6.45 -16.58
N PRO A 160 -22.24 -6.46 -17.84
CA PRO A 160 -21.50 -7.02 -18.96
C PRO A 160 -20.16 -6.29 -19.18
N GLY A 161 -19.04 -7.01 -19.06
CA GLY A 161 -17.69 -6.47 -19.26
C GLY A 161 -16.88 -6.20 -17.98
N ASP A 162 -17.47 -6.44 -16.81
CA ASP A 162 -16.81 -6.30 -15.52
C ASP A 162 -16.54 -7.67 -14.88
N ALA A 163 -15.40 -7.80 -14.19
CA ALA A 163 -15.02 -8.94 -13.36
C ALA A 163 -14.06 -8.43 -12.28
N GLY A 164 -14.06 -9.10 -11.12
CA GLY A 164 -13.30 -8.66 -9.96
C GLY A 164 -12.83 -9.82 -9.10
N PHE A 165 -11.72 -9.60 -8.42
CA PHE A 165 -11.24 -10.48 -7.37
C PHE A 165 -10.61 -9.63 -6.25
N ALA A 166 -10.59 -10.18 -5.04
CA ALA A 166 -9.89 -9.59 -3.91
C ALA A 166 -8.98 -10.64 -3.26
N PHE A 167 -7.76 -10.23 -2.94
CA PHE A 167 -6.82 -11.05 -2.18
C PHE A 167 -6.48 -10.38 -0.85
N ARG A 168 -6.51 -11.18 0.21
CA ARG A 168 -5.87 -10.85 1.48
C ARG A 168 -4.46 -11.41 1.46
N ILE A 169 -3.49 -10.57 1.84
CA ILE A 169 -2.07 -10.90 1.86
C ILE A 169 -1.60 -10.87 3.31
N CYS A 170 -1.01 -11.96 3.77
CA CYS A 170 -0.39 -12.07 5.09
C CYS A 170 1.11 -12.29 4.91
N ARG A 171 1.93 -11.40 5.48
CA ARG A 171 3.40 -11.51 5.52
C ARG A 171 3.83 -11.95 6.91
N GLY A 172 4.67 -12.97 6.98
CA GLY A 172 4.92 -13.70 8.23
C GLY A 172 3.94 -14.87 8.34
N GLY A 173 4.46 -16.05 8.68
CA GLY A 173 3.75 -17.33 8.59
C GLY A 173 2.40 -17.37 9.31
N LEU A 174 1.61 -18.40 8.98
CA LEU A 174 0.28 -18.65 9.54
C LEU A 174 0.26 -18.32 11.04
N PRO A 175 -0.71 -17.51 11.53
CA PRO A 175 -0.97 -17.51 12.96
C PRO A 175 -1.27 -18.95 13.38
N PRO A 176 -0.74 -19.43 14.52
CA PRO A 176 -1.03 -20.79 14.97
C PRO A 176 -2.54 -20.96 15.11
N ASP A 177 -3.04 -22.09 14.62
CA ASP A 177 -4.46 -22.46 14.59
C ASP A 177 -5.18 -22.01 15.87
N ARG A 178 -6.26 -21.23 15.69
CA ARG A 178 -7.23 -20.94 16.75
C ARG A 178 -8.34 -21.98 16.77
#